data_AF-A0A7X0EZG9-F1
#
_entry.id   AF-A0A7X0EZG9-F1
#
_cell.length_a   1.000
_cell.length_b   1.000
_cell.length_c   1.000
_cell.angle_alpha   90.00
_cell.angle_beta   90.00
_cell.angle_gamma   90.00
#
_symmetry.space_group_name_H-M   'P 1'
#
loop_
_entity.id
_entity.type
_entity.pdbx_description
1 polymer ?
#
loop_
_entity_poly.entity_id
_entity_poly.type
_entity_poly.pdbx_seq_one_letter_code
_entity_poly.pdbx_strand_id
1 'polypeptide(L)'
;MRVRGGGRTATVAAILLLAAACAKGADPAAAPQRAPGTPATPDAGKTALAEAAKSLAALMAAPGPVVCSRNGDHWQATAYDDAFRTRAASFTPATIESQLAAIAAKLGAEKASVRSLCGAGGDPGVSPVSPDGRRVAVQVDFSAGGALTHVGWLDLGTGAFTDLTAASDKKGYVTETFHDKNPGFAPDGSFWFVRDSQEYFSADPTGRLTRRQISLACFGRRNDDTYYRVVRSLAVLCPGTVHPSGRFAASPRGVAQWLSSVQGFQLDLLADRVDRYADAPDHLPFRMQVAVRDGDDWRDCTPVTWINATDLLCAGASNDYYTVAVDPALARDDLDHADSTKVKVKAEIAPATETSIISVAVSGDRRSLIIAAGDAGTAKLYRAGLLNPGGPVEIGPIPAEVREGFTLHSGDRAGGAG
;
A
#
# COMPACT_ATOMS: atom_id res chain seq x y z
N MET A 1 51.49 -21.58 -11.81
CA MET A 1 52.25 -20.40 -11.35
C MET A 1 51.44 -19.70 -10.27
N ARG A 2 51.89 -19.78 -9.01
CA ARG A 2 51.37 -19.00 -7.89
C ARG A 2 52.06 -17.64 -7.89
N VAL A 3 51.31 -16.55 -7.73
CA VAL A 3 51.78 -15.40 -6.95
C VAL A 3 50.63 -14.99 -6.02
N ARG A 4 51.00 -14.94 -4.73
CA ARG A 4 50.24 -14.54 -3.56
C ARG A 4 50.53 -13.06 -3.25
N GLY A 5 49.60 -12.43 -2.53
CA GLY A 5 49.80 -11.24 -1.69
C GLY A 5 48.45 -10.56 -1.51
N GLY A 6 47.69 -10.79 -0.43
CA GLY A 6 47.94 -10.29 0.93
C GLY A 6 47.58 -8.80 0.98
N GLY A 7 46.51 -8.29 1.59
CA GLY A 7 45.91 -8.59 2.89
C GLY A 7 46.27 -7.47 3.88
N ARG A 8 45.28 -6.67 4.34
CA ARG A 8 45.21 -5.83 5.57
C ARG A 8 44.00 -4.87 5.47
N THR A 9 42.88 -5.15 6.13
CA THR A 9 42.48 -4.76 7.52
C THR A 9 42.40 -3.26 7.81
N ALA A 10 41.18 -2.89 8.21
CA ALA A 10 40.65 -1.66 8.80
C ALA A 10 41.59 -0.82 9.66
N THR A 11 41.35 0.49 9.67
CA THR A 11 41.69 1.35 10.82
C THR A 11 40.61 2.41 11.00
N VAL A 12 39.86 2.26 12.09
CA VAL A 12 39.03 3.28 12.74
C VAL A 12 39.99 4.22 13.48
N ALA A 13 39.81 5.54 13.35
CA ALA A 13 40.46 6.51 14.21
C ALA A 13 39.46 7.59 14.64
N ALA A 14 39.04 7.47 15.90
CA ALA A 14 38.42 8.53 16.67
C ALA A 14 39.48 9.57 17.05
N ILE A 15 39.15 10.87 16.97
CA ILE A 15 39.96 11.92 17.58
C ILE A 15 39.03 12.88 18.34
N LEU A 16 39.10 12.79 19.66
CA LEU A 16 38.60 13.79 20.61
C LEU A 16 39.79 14.26 21.46
N LEU A 17 39.96 15.60 21.48
CA LEU A 17 40.53 16.45 22.53
C LEU A 17 41.94 16.17 23.08
N LEU A 18 42.84 17.15 22.93
CA LEU A 18 43.41 17.97 24.02
C LEU A 18 44.64 18.75 23.52
N ALA A 19 44.57 20.09 23.57
CA ALA A 19 45.75 20.93 23.76
C ALA A 19 45.32 22.26 24.36
N ALA A 20 45.44 22.36 25.68
CA ALA A 20 45.55 23.62 26.41
C ALA A 20 46.98 23.73 26.92
N ALA A 21 47.68 24.82 26.61
CA ALA A 21 48.47 25.59 27.58
C ALA A 21 49.22 26.76 26.89
N CYS A 22 49.35 27.84 27.69
CA CYS A 22 50.29 28.96 27.58
C CYS A 22 49.93 30.15 26.67
N ALA A 23 49.21 31.12 27.23
CA ALA A 23 49.70 32.50 27.31
C ALA A 23 49.05 33.24 28.51
N LYS A 24 49.90 33.86 29.33
CA LYS A 24 49.59 34.64 30.53
C LYS A 24 49.36 36.11 30.14
N GLY A 25 48.38 36.75 30.77
CA GLY A 25 48.48 38.15 31.19
C GLY A 25 47.66 39.19 30.43
N ALA A 26 46.44 39.46 30.90
CA ALA A 26 45.87 40.81 31.09
C ALA A 26 44.45 40.66 31.68
N ASP A 27 44.23 41.16 32.90
CA ASP A 27 42.87 41.45 33.38
C ASP A 27 42.34 42.68 32.64
N PRO A 28 41.12 42.60 32.09
CA PRO A 28 40.20 43.70 32.34
C PRO A 28 38.75 43.23 32.57
N ALA A 29 38.14 43.79 33.62
CA ALA A 29 36.71 44.00 33.84
C ALA A 29 35.77 42.76 33.85
N ALA A 30 35.04 42.62 34.96
CA ALA A 30 34.00 41.62 35.15
C ALA A 30 33.00 41.60 33.98
N ALA A 31 33.05 40.54 33.16
CA ALA A 31 32.00 40.22 32.22
C ALA A 31 30.72 39.83 32.99
N PRO A 32 29.53 40.28 32.57
CA PRO A 32 28.28 39.84 33.19
C PRO A 32 28.19 38.32 33.08
N GLN A 33 28.06 37.62 34.21
CA GLN A 33 27.79 36.20 34.24
C GLN A 33 26.55 35.93 33.39
N ARG A 34 26.76 35.24 32.26
CA ARG A 34 25.67 34.72 31.44
C ARG A 34 24.88 33.78 32.33
N ALA A 35 23.65 34.17 32.67
CA ALA A 35 22.73 33.30 33.39
C ALA A 35 22.73 31.91 32.72
N PRO A 36 22.73 30.81 33.50
CA PRO A 36 22.70 29.48 32.94
C PRO A 36 21.56 29.41 31.94
N GLY A 37 21.92 29.20 30.66
CA GLY A 37 20.95 29.12 29.59
C GLY A 37 19.91 28.09 29.95
N THR A 38 18.65 28.49 29.97
CA THR A 38 17.52 27.59 30.11
C THR A 38 17.71 26.43 29.14
N PRO A 39 17.65 25.17 29.58
CA PRO A 39 17.70 24.04 28.66
C PRO A 39 16.66 24.28 27.57
N ALA A 40 17.11 24.28 26.31
CA ALA A 40 16.20 24.46 25.19
C ALA A 40 15.12 23.38 25.31
N THR A 41 13.87 23.79 25.52
CA THR A 41 12.74 22.87 25.54
C THR A 41 12.78 22.07 24.24
N PRO A 42 12.74 20.72 24.29
CA PRO A 42 12.71 19.91 23.09
C PRO A 42 11.57 20.39 22.19
N ASP A 43 11.89 20.69 20.93
CA ASP A 43 10.90 21.08 19.93
C ASP A 43 9.89 19.94 19.76
N ALA A 44 8.68 20.13 20.27
CA ALA A 44 7.63 19.12 20.28
C ALA A 44 7.32 18.61 18.86
N GLY A 45 7.45 19.47 17.84
CA GLY A 45 7.27 19.09 16.44
C GLY A 45 8.33 18.14 15.92
N LYS A 46 9.60 18.33 16.33
CA LYS A 46 10.71 17.42 15.97
C LYS A 46 10.60 16.08 16.70
N THR A 47 10.19 16.09 17.96
CA THR A 47 9.95 14.87 18.73
C THR A 47 8.81 14.05 18.12
N ALA A 48 7.71 14.70 17.71
CA ALA A 48 6.57 14.03 17.06
C ALA A 48 6.96 13.42 15.71
N LEU A 49 7.74 14.13 14.89
CA LEU A 49 8.27 13.60 13.62
C LEU A 49 9.20 12.40 13.82
N ALA A 50 10.09 12.45 14.81
CA ALA A 50 10.98 11.34 15.12
C ALA A 50 10.20 10.09 15.57
N GLU A 51 9.15 10.28 16.37
CA GLU A 51 8.29 9.18 16.80
C GLU A 51 7.46 8.61 15.64
N ALA A 52 6.95 9.46 14.75
CA ALA A 52 6.27 9.04 13.53
C ALA A 52 7.20 8.22 12.62
N ALA A 53 8.45 8.68 12.42
CA ALA A 53 9.45 7.97 11.62
C ALA A 53 9.76 6.59 12.19
N LYS A 54 9.92 6.48 13.51
CA LYS A 54 10.17 5.21 14.20
C LYS A 54 8.96 4.27 14.09
N SER A 55 7.77 4.79 14.39
CA SER A 55 6.53 4.01 14.41
C SER A 55 6.16 3.48 13.03
N LEU A 56 6.28 4.30 11.98
CA LEU A 56 5.99 3.88 10.60
C LEU A 56 6.99 2.84 10.10
N ALA A 57 8.28 3.03 10.32
CA ALA A 57 9.28 2.04 9.92
C ALA A 57 9.03 0.69 10.62
N ALA A 58 8.68 0.70 11.91
CA ALA A 58 8.34 -0.51 12.65
C ALA A 58 7.03 -1.16 12.16
N LEU A 59 6.01 -0.36 11.84
CA LEU A 59 4.74 -0.83 11.25
C LEU A 59 4.98 -1.54 9.92
N MET A 60 5.79 -0.95 9.03
CA MET A 60 6.11 -1.52 7.71
C MET A 60 7.02 -2.74 7.78
N ALA A 61 7.83 -2.86 8.85
CA ALA A 61 8.74 -3.98 9.06
C ALA A 61 8.10 -5.17 9.78
N ALA A 62 6.92 -4.99 10.38
CA ALA A 62 6.25 -6.03 11.15
C ALA A 62 5.89 -7.23 10.25
N PRO A 63 6.12 -8.48 10.72
CA PRO A 63 5.87 -9.67 9.90
C PRO A 63 4.39 -10.11 9.94
N GLY A 64 3.68 -9.74 11.02
CA GLY A 64 2.27 -10.08 11.21
C GLY A 64 1.31 -9.14 10.48
N PRO A 65 0.00 -9.42 10.55
CA PRO A 65 -1.01 -8.61 9.89
C PRO A 65 -1.16 -7.22 10.53
N VAL A 66 -1.66 -6.29 9.72
CA VAL A 66 -1.98 -4.92 10.15
C VAL A 66 -3.48 -4.81 10.39
N VAL A 67 -3.84 -4.29 11.54
CA VAL A 67 -5.21 -3.97 11.92
C VAL A 67 -5.45 -2.50 11.74
N CYS A 68 -6.62 -2.19 11.21
CA CYS A 68 -7.14 -0.83 11.20
C CYS A 68 -8.31 -0.70 12.16
N SER A 69 -8.28 0.35 12.97
CA SER A 69 -9.34 0.69 13.91
C SER A 69 -9.50 2.20 14.02
N ARG A 70 -10.65 2.64 14.52
CA ARG A 70 -10.86 4.04 14.89
C ARG A 70 -10.26 4.34 16.26
N ASN A 71 -9.63 5.50 16.39
CA ASN A 71 -9.15 6.06 17.64
C ASN A 71 -9.53 7.55 17.66
N GLY A 72 -10.67 7.86 18.28
CA GLY A 72 -11.34 9.15 18.11
C GLY A 72 -11.66 9.41 16.64
N ASP A 73 -11.28 10.60 16.15
CA ASP A 73 -11.56 11.01 14.77
C ASP A 73 -10.57 10.44 13.74
N HIS A 74 -9.54 9.73 14.18
CA HIS A 74 -8.48 9.22 13.30
C HIS A 74 -8.52 7.70 13.13
N TRP A 75 -8.08 7.25 11.96
CA TRP A 75 -7.73 5.85 11.75
C TRP A 75 -6.36 5.56 12.35
N GLN A 76 -6.26 4.44 13.05
CA GLN A 76 -5.02 3.90 13.59
C GLN A 76 -4.69 2.58 12.90
N ALA A 77 -3.48 2.50 12.34
CA ALA A 77 -2.91 1.25 11.86
C ALA A 77 -2.06 0.64 12.97
N THR A 78 -2.29 -0.65 13.28
CA THR A 78 -1.59 -1.38 14.33
C THR A 78 -1.08 -2.70 13.78
N ALA A 79 0.23 -2.88 13.76
CA ALA A 79 0.83 -4.14 13.38
C ALA A 79 0.99 -5.05 14.60
N TYR A 80 0.70 -6.33 14.41
CA TYR A 80 0.92 -7.37 15.41
C TYR A 80 2.08 -8.29 15.00
N ASP A 81 2.55 -9.10 15.93
CA ASP A 81 3.42 -10.24 15.61
C ASP A 81 2.67 -11.29 14.75
N ASP A 82 3.42 -12.25 14.20
CA ASP A 82 2.84 -13.32 13.37
C ASP A 82 1.76 -14.11 14.09
N ALA A 83 1.87 -14.21 15.42
CA ALA A 83 0.92 -14.92 16.25
C ALA A 83 -0.36 -14.12 16.55
N PHE A 84 -0.42 -12.82 16.23
CA PHE A 84 -1.48 -11.90 16.63
C PHE A 84 -1.67 -11.78 18.14
N ARG A 85 -0.57 -11.87 18.91
CA ARG A 85 -0.57 -11.82 20.38
C ARG A 85 -0.06 -10.50 20.91
N THR A 86 0.98 -9.96 20.29
CA THR A 86 1.64 -8.75 20.78
C THR A 86 1.63 -7.66 19.73
N ARG A 87 1.28 -6.45 20.18
CA ARG A 87 1.43 -5.25 19.35
C ARG A 87 2.90 -5.00 19.06
N ALA A 88 3.25 -4.95 17.78
CA ALA A 88 4.61 -4.66 17.32
C ALA A 88 4.82 -3.15 17.14
N ALA A 89 3.86 -2.47 16.50
CA ALA A 89 3.91 -1.03 16.24
C ALA A 89 2.51 -0.48 15.99
N SER A 90 2.32 0.83 16.14
CA SER A 90 1.12 1.50 15.67
C SER A 90 1.40 2.90 15.18
N PHE A 91 0.57 3.39 14.27
CA PHE A 91 0.67 4.74 13.73
C PHE A 91 -0.72 5.36 13.58
N THR A 92 -0.81 6.66 13.85
CA THR A 92 -1.97 7.50 13.60
C THR A 92 -1.53 8.80 12.93
N PRO A 93 -2.24 9.30 11.90
CA PRO A 93 -1.95 10.58 11.26
C PRO A 93 -1.95 11.79 12.20
N ALA A 94 -2.61 11.69 13.37
CA ALA A 94 -2.58 12.73 14.40
C ALA A 94 -1.15 13.12 14.84
N THR A 95 -0.19 12.18 14.74
CA THR A 95 1.22 12.43 15.09
C THR A 95 1.93 13.45 14.18
N ILE A 96 1.42 13.68 12.96
CA ILE A 96 2.03 14.57 11.96
C ILE A 96 1.15 15.76 11.57
N GLU A 97 -0.01 15.91 12.20
CA GLU A 97 -1.03 16.90 11.83
C GLU A 97 -0.53 18.35 11.92
N SER A 98 0.26 18.67 12.94
CA SER A 98 0.89 19.99 13.07
C SER A 98 1.79 20.33 11.89
N GLN A 99 2.46 19.35 11.31
CA GLN A 99 3.33 19.54 10.16
C GLN A 99 2.54 19.67 8.87
N LEU A 100 1.43 18.95 8.74
CA LEU A 100 0.49 19.14 7.63
C LEU A 100 -0.11 20.55 7.67
N ALA A 101 -0.51 21.05 8.84
CA ALA A 101 -0.98 22.41 9.00
C ALA A 101 0.10 23.46 8.65
N ALA A 102 1.35 23.22 9.05
CA ALA A 102 2.48 24.09 8.69
C ALA A 102 2.76 24.10 7.17
N ILE A 103 2.64 22.94 6.50
CA ILE A 103 2.74 22.84 5.04
C ILE A 103 1.64 23.67 4.37
N ALA A 104 0.39 23.47 4.78
CA ALA A 104 -0.76 24.20 4.21
C ALA A 104 -0.58 25.72 4.37
N ALA A 105 -0.28 26.17 5.58
CA ALA A 105 -0.05 27.59 5.88
C ALA A 105 1.11 28.19 5.06
N LYS A 106 2.22 27.46 4.93
CA LYS A 106 3.39 27.91 4.14
C LYS A 106 3.07 28.10 2.66
N LEU A 107 2.20 27.24 2.11
CA LEU A 107 1.82 27.27 0.72
C LEU A 107 0.62 28.18 0.44
N GLY A 108 -0.06 28.70 1.47
CA GLY A 108 -1.32 29.43 1.31
C GLY A 108 -2.47 28.53 0.87
N ALA A 109 -2.38 27.23 1.20
CA ALA A 109 -3.41 26.24 0.92
C ALA A 109 -4.45 26.18 2.06
N GLU A 110 -5.63 25.65 1.76
CA GLU A 110 -6.66 25.40 2.76
C GLU A 110 -6.26 24.25 3.68
N LYS A 111 -5.70 23.20 3.07
CA LYS A 111 -5.42 21.95 3.76
C LYS A 111 -4.24 21.23 3.13
N ALA A 112 -3.45 20.56 3.96
CA ALA A 112 -2.58 19.48 3.53
C ALA A 112 -3.04 18.21 4.25
N SER A 113 -3.07 17.09 3.54
CA SER A 113 -3.60 15.84 4.06
C SER A 113 -2.79 14.64 3.60
N VAL A 114 -2.78 13.61 4.43
CA VAL A 114 -2.24 12.29 4.10
C VAL A 114 -3.42 11.35 4.02
N ARG A 115 -3.46 10.53 2.96
CA ARG A 115 -4.50 9.50 2.86
C ARG A 115 -4.37 8.51 4.02
N SER A 116 -5.49 8.06 4.56
CA SER A 116 -5.51 7.04 5.62
C SER A 116 -4.75 5.79 5.18
N LEU A 117 -3.82 5.30 6.00
CA LEU A 117 -3.22 3.96 5.83
C LEU A 117 -4.26 2.85 5.85
N CYS A 118 -5.38 3.10 6.51
CA CYS A 118 -6.48 2.16 6.65
C CYS A 118 -7.53 2.29 5.54
N GLY A 119 -7.42 3.33 4.71
CA GLY A 119 -8.41 3.70 3.71
C GLY A 119 -9.80 4.00 4.30
N ALA A 120 -10.71 4.42 3.42
CA ALA A 120 -12.15 4.16 3.55
C ALA A 120 -12.48 3.30 2.33
N GLY A 121 -12.53 1.97 2.50
CA GLY A 121 -12.88 1.05 1.40
C GLY A 121 -11.81 0.08 0.88
N GLY A 122 -10.66 -0.06 1.54
CA GLY A 122 -9.66 -1.06 1.16
C GLY A 122 -8.66 -0.60 0.10
N ASP A 123 -7.42 -0.99 0.34
CA ASP A 123 -6.19 -0.89 -0.47
C ASP A 123 -6.23 -0.09 -1.80
N PRO A 124 -6.11 1.24 -1.81
CA PRO A 124 -5.71 1.95 -3.02
C PRO A 124 -4.29 1.47 -3.32
N GLY A 125 -4.05 0.80 -4.45
CA GLY A 125 -2.82 0.05 -4.74
C GLY A 125 -1.48 0.83 -4.80
N VAL A 126 -1.41 2.01 -4.18
CA VAL A 126 -0.23 2.74 -3.74
C VAL A 126 -0.35 3.09 -2.25
N SER A 127 0.73 2.95 -1.50
CA SER A 127 0.75 3.21 -0.05
C SER A 127 0.89 4.71 0.25
N PRO A 128 0.20 5.31 1.24
CA PRO A 128 0.48 6.69 1.66
C PRO A 128 1.84 6.85 2.36
N VAL A 129 2.55 5.75 2.63
CA VAL A 129 3.87 5.71 3.28
C VAL A 129 4.87 5.00 2.37
N SER A 130 6.09 5.52 2.26
CA SER A 130 7.13 4.89 1.45
C SER A 130 7.55 3.52 2.02
N PRO A 131 8.05 2.59 1.19
CA PRO A 131 8.43 1.24 1.65
C PRO A 131 9.45 1.20 2.80
N ASP A 132 10.30 2.23 2.90
CA ASP A 132 11.29 2.38 3.98
C ASP A 132 10.71 3.07 5.25
N GLY A 133 9.44 3.47 5.22
CA GLY A 133 8.77 4.16 6.32
C GLY A 133 9.24 5.59 6.58
N ARG A 134 10.03 6.19 5.68
CA ARG A 134 10.67 7.51 5.91
C ARG A 134 9.89 8.69 5.35
N ARG A 135 9.01 8.46 4.37
CA ARG A 135 8.28 9.51 3.67
C ARG A 135 6.78 9.22 3.71
N VAL A 136 5.99 10.28 3.81
CA VAL A 136 4.52 10.21 3.70
C VAL A 136 4.05 11.03 2.51
N ALA A 137 3.09 10.49 1.78
CA ALA A 137 2.50 11.10 0.61
C ALA A 137 1.45 12.13 1.03
N VAL A 138 1.61 13.36 0.56
CA VAL A 138 0.79 14.51 0.97
C VAL A 138 0.08 15.08 -0.25
N GLN A 139 -1.23 15.31 -0.11
CA GLN A 139 -2.04 16.12 -1.01
C GLN A 139 -2.27 17.49 -0.37
N VAL A 140 -2.18 18.55 -1.17
CA VAL A 140 -2.39 19.94 -0.75
C VAL A 140 -3.53 20.53 -1.56
N ASP A 141 -4.57 21.01 -0.87
CA ASP A 141 -5.81 21.51 -1.46
C ASP A 141 -5.90 23.04 -1.32
N PHE A 142 -6.11 23.76 -2.42
CA PHE A 142 -6.19 25.22 -2.45
C PHE A 142 -7.63 25.73 -2.60
N SER A 143 -8.00 26.73 -1.79
CA SER A 143 -9.35 27.30 -1.71
C SER A 143 -9.50 28.62 -2.49
N ALA A 144 -9.43 28.60 -3.82
CA ALA A 144 -9.98 29.72 -4.60
C ALA A 144 -10.27 29.36 -6.06
N GLY A 145 -11.53 29.54 -6.49
CA GLY A 145 -11.91 29.81 -7.88
C GLY A 145 -11.76 28.70 -8.93
N GLY A 146 -11.18 27.55 -8.60
CA GLY A 146 -10.99 26.45 -9.55
C GLY A 146 -10.01 25.39 -9.06
N ALA A 147 -10.34 24.70 -7.97
CA ALA A 147 -9.91 23.34 -7.59
C ALA A 147 -8.42 22.91 -7.67
N LEU A 148 -7.42 23.79 -7.77
CA LEU A 148 -6.00 23.42 -7.80
C LEU A 148 -5.62 22.49 -6.63
N THR A 149 -5.07 21.32 -6.94
CA THR A 149 -4.54 20.39 -5.93
C THR A 149 -3.12 19.97 -6.31
N HIS A 150 -2.21 20.06 -5.34
CA HIS A 150 -0.82 19.64 -5.50
C HIS A 150 -0.57 18.35 -4.73
N VAL A 151 0.46 17.65 -5.13
CA VAL A 151 0.97 16.48 -4.44
C VAL A 151 2.48 16.57 -4.20
N GLY A 152 2.91 15.93 -3.12
CA GLY A 152 4.30 15.83 -2.74
C GLY A 152 4.53 14.82 -1.63
N TRP A 153 5.72 14.86 -1.03
CA TRP A 153 6.01 14.03 0.14
C TRP A 153 6.65 14.83 1.26
N LEU A 154 6.31 14.45 2.49
CA LEU A 154 6.97 14.89 3.71
C LEU A 154 8.01 13.84 4.12
N ASP A 155 9.27 14.25 4.22
CA ASP A 155 10.34 13.44 4.80
C ASP A 155 10.28 13.54 6.33
N LEU A 156 10.07 12.41 7.00
CA LEU A 156 9.86 12.38 8.46
C LEU A 156 11.16 12.57 9.26
N GLY A 157 12.32 12.32 8.66
CA GLY A 157 13.62 12.49 9.32
C GLY A 157 14.06 13.95 9.37
N THR A 158 13.72 14.72 8.33
CA THR A 158 14.10 16.13 8.18
C THR A 158 12.95 17.10 8.45
N GLY A 159 11.70 16.64 8.36
CA GLY A 159 10.51 17.50 8.36
C GLY A 159 10.32 18.30 7.07
N ALA A 160 11.12 18.03 6.02
CA ALA A 160 11.04 18.77 4.78
C ALA A 160 9.90 18.25 3.89
N PHE A 161 9.04 19.17 3.45
CA PHE A 161 8.06 18.90 2.41
C PHE A 161 8.63 19.22 1.03
N THR A 162 8.58 18.22 0.14
CA THR A 162 8.92 18.37 -1.28
C THR A 162 7.63 18.45 -2.08
N ASP A 163 7.28 19.64 -2.56
CA ASP A 163 6.16 19.82 -3.50
C ASP A 163 6.62 19.48 -4.92
N LEU A 164 6.00 18.46 -5.52
CA LEU A 164 6.40 17.94 -6.83
C LEU A 164 5.71 18.64 -7.98
N THR A 165 4.56 19.24 -7.70
CA THR A 165 3.60 19.66 -8.74
C THR A 165 3.43 21.16 -8.77
N ALA A 166 3.89 21.88 -7.74
CA ALA A 166 4.06 23.34 -7.77
C ALA A 166 4.94 23.84 -8.92
N ALA A 167 5.88 23.03 -9.42
CA ALA A 167 6.73 23.42 -10.55
C ALA A 167 6.01 23.39 -11.91
N SER A 168 4.89 22.66 -12.03
CA SER A 168 4.05 22.64 -13.23
C SER A 168 3.39 24.00 -13.50
N ASP A 169 3.23 24.84 -12.46
CA ASP A 169 2.56 26.14 -12.54
C ASP A 169 3.35 27.24 -13.26
N LYS A 170 4.58 26.99 -13.71
CA LYS A 170 5.44 28.08 -14.24
C LYS A 170 6.23 27.68 -15.50
N LYS A 171 5.73 28.15 -16.65
CA LYS A 171 6.41 29.08 -17.58
C LYS A 171 5.54 29.43 -18.81
N GLY A 172 5.19 30.70 -18.98
CA GLY A 172 4.58 31.24 -20.21
C GLY A 172 3.31 32.08 -19.99
N TYR A 173 2.62 32.44 -21.07
CA TYR A 173 1.34 33.16 -21.05
C TYR A 173 0.13 32.25 -20.72
N VAL A 174 0.37 30.97 -20.47
CA VAL A 174 -0.65 29.98 -20.08
C VAL A 174 -0.28 29.45 -18.70
N THR A 175 -1.15 29.68 -17.73
CA THR A 175 -1.15 28.97 -16.43
C THR A 175 -2.06 27.77 -16.59
N GLU A 176 -1.50 26.59 -16.85
CA GLU A 176 -2.26 25.34 -16.77
C GLU A 176 -2.39 24.96 -15.29
N THR A 177 -3.62 24.98 -14.78
CA THR A 177 -3.93 24.52 -13.42
C THR A 177 -4.31 23.05 -13.49
N PHE A 178 -3.61 22.20 -12.73
CA PHE A 178 -3.88 20.76 -12.70
C PHE A 178 -4.55 20.34 -11.40
N HIS A 179 -5.31 19.25 -11.46
CA HIS A 179 -5.90 18.60 -10.31
C HIS A 179 -5.15 17.31 -9.99
N ASP A 180 -4.08 17.40 -9.22
CA ASP A 180 -3.28 16.26 -8.81
C ASP A 180 -3.81 15.64 -7.51
N LYS A 181 -4.16 14.35 -7.53
CA LYS A 181 -4.88 13.63 -6.46
C LYS A 181 -4.36 12.22 -6.23
N ASN A 182 -4.79 11.62 -5.13
CA ASN A 182 -4.50 10.23 -4.76
C ASN A 182 -3.01 9.89 -4.73
N PRO A 183 -2.17 10.71 -4.09
CA PRO A 183 -0.74 10.44 -4.03
C PRO A 183 -0.45 9.17 -3.21
N GLY A 184 0.62 8.46 -3.58
CA GLY A 184 1.10 7.32 -2.84
C GLY A 184 2.43 6.80 -3.38
N PHE A 185 3.00 5.82 -2.69
CA PHE A 185 4.22 5.15 -3.05
C PHE A 185 3.92 3.76 -3.59
N ALA A 186 4.53 3.45 -4.73
CA ALA A 186 4.63 2.10 -5.21
C ALA A 186 5.66 1.31 -4.38
N PRO A 187 5.69 -0.03 -4.50
CA PRO A 187 6.60 -0.87 -3.73
C PRO A 187 8.08 -0.67 -4.03
N ASP A 188 8.40 -0.20 -5.24
CA ASP A 188 9.75 0.19 -5.62
C ASP A 188 10.17 1.55 -5.03
N GLY A 189 9.28 2.20 -4.29
CA GLY A 189 9.50 3.49 -3.64
C GLY A 189 9.30 4.71 -4.52
N SER A 190 8.89 4.52 -5.79
CA SER A 190 8.48 5.61 -6.66
C SER A 190 7.17 6.23 -6.16
N PHE A 191 7.04 7.54 -6.29
CA PHE A 191 5.84 8.27 -5.90
C PHE A 191 4.89 8.34 -7.09
N TRP A 192 3.60 8.17 -6.89
CA TRP A 192 2.57 8.15 -7.93
C TRP A 192 1.38 9.01 -7.55
N PHE A 193 0.69 9.54 -8.55
CA PHE A 193 -0.55 10.30 -8.39
C PHE A 193 -1.34 10.31 -9.70
N VAL A 194 -2.57 10.82 -9.61
CA VAL A 194 -3.49 11.00 -10.74
C VAL A 194 -3.65 12.49 -11.01
N ARG A 195 -3.52 12.88 -12.27
CA ARG A 195 -3.74 14.24 -12.77
C ARG A 195 -5.07 14.31 -13.52
N ASP A 196 -5.90 15.28 -13.16
CA ASP A 196 -7.19 15.59 -13.79
C ASP A 196 -8.14 14.39 -13.89
N SER A 197 -7.94 13.39 -13.03
CA SER A 197 -8.66 12.11 -13.05
C SER A 197 -8.53 11.33 -14.38
N GLN A 198 -7.55 11.66 -15.21
CA GLN A 198 -7.37 11.08 -16.55
C GLN A 198 -5.98 10.50 -16.76
N GLU A 199 -4.97 11.06 -16.13
CA GLU A 199 -3.56 10.77 -16.39
C GLU A 199 -2.86 10.29 -15.13
N TYR A 200 -1.90 9.39 -15.29
CA TYR A 200 -1.12 8.86 -14.17
C TYR A 200 0.32 9.30 -14.32
N PHE A 201 0.89 9.77 -13.22
CA PHE A 201 2.27 10.22 -13.17
C PHE A 201 3.01 9.49 -12.07
N SER A 202 4.30 9.29 -12.28
CA SER A 202 5.22 8.92 -11.23
C SER A 202 6.32 9.97 -11.07
N ALA A 203 6.82 10.16 -9.87
CA ALA A 203 8.03 10.93 -9.60
C ALA A 203 9.13 10.01 -9.07
N ASP A 204 10.34 10.20 -9.60
CA ASP A 204 11.55 9.59 -9.04
C ASP A 204 12.01 10.33 -7.76
N PRO A 205 13.02 9.83 -7.03
CA PRO A 205 13.51 10.50 -5.82
C PRO A 205 14.04 11.93 -6.02
N THR A 206 14.35 12.33 -7.26
CA THR A 206 14.78 13.71 -7.59
C THR A 206 13.60 14.65 -7.84
N GLY A 207 12.38 14.11 -7.84
CA GLY A 207 11.15 14.84 -8.13
C GLY A 207 10.84 14.96 -9.61
N ARG A 208 11.55 14.23 -10.49
CA ARG A 208 11.29 14.27 -11.92
C ARG A 208 10.00 13.51 -12.24
N LEU A 209 9.03 14.22 -12.80
CA LEU A 209 7.75 13.66 -13.22
C LEU A 209 7.90 12.87 -14.53
N THR A 210 7.24 11.71 -14.59
CA THR A 210 7.11 10.87 -15.78
C THR A 210 5.66 10.45 -15.92
N ARG A 211 5.06 10.74 -17.08
CA ARG A 211 3.71 10.25 -17.43
C ARG A 211 3.74 8.73 -17.61
N ARG A 212 2.70 8.04 -17.14
CA ARG A 212 2.60 6.59 -17.12
C ARG A 212 1.35 6.12 -17.85
N GLN A 213 1.49 4.99 -18.53
CA GLN A 213 0.40 4.37 -19.24
C GLN A 213 -0.53 3.63 -18.30
N ILE A 214 -1.79 3.56 -18.69
CA ILE A 214 -2.88 2.88 -18.00
C ILE A 214 -3.07 1.53 -18.67
N SER A 215 -3.11 0.46 -17.88
CA SER A 215 -3.53 -0.86 -18.35
C SER A 215 -5.06 -0.92 -18.46
N LEU A 216 -5.57 -1.46 -19.58
CA LEU A 216 -7.00 -1.71 -19.79
C LEU A 216 -7.48 -3.03 -19.16
N ALA A 217 -6.64 -3.72 -18.38
CA ALA A 217 -7.05 -4.90 -17.64
C ALA A 217 -8.23 -4.57 -16.70
N CYS A 218 -9.29 -5.39 -16.73
CA CYS A 218 -10.47 -5.25 -15.89
C CYS A 218 -11.28 -3.95 -16.10
N PHE A 219 -11.10 -3.30 -17.25
CA PHE A 219 -11.83 -2.08 -17.62
C PHE A 219 -13.35 -2.33 -17.72
N GLY A 220 -14.15 -1.30 -17.43
CA GLY A 220 -15.62 -1.36 -17.44
C GLY A 220 -16.30 -1.52 -16.07
N ARG A 221 -15.55 -1.73 -14.97
CA ARG A 221 -16.08 -1.57 -13.60
C ARG A 221 -15.96 -0.11 -13.17
N ARG A 222 -17.00 0.67 -13.49
CA ARG A 222 -16.96 2.13 -13.63
C ARG A 222 -17.17 2.97 -12.35
N ASN A 223 -16.94 2.40 -11.16
CA ASN A 223 -17.39 3.06 -9.93
C ASN A 223 -16.30 3.50 -8.94
N ASP A 224 -15.01 3.30 -9.24
CA ASP A 224 -13.92 3.74 -8.36
C ASP A 224 -12.86 4.53 -9.13
N ASP A 225 -13.17 5.78 -9.50
CA ASP A 225 -12.25 6.74 -10.18
C ASP A 225 -10.98 7.07 -9.38
N THR A 226 -10.75 6.41 -8.25
CA THR A 226 -9.64 6.65 -7.32
C THR A 226 -8.70 5.46 -7.16
N TYR A 227 -9.09 4.27 -7.62
CA TYR A 227 -8.31 3.05 -7.44
C TYR A 227 -7.30 2.85 -8.57
N TYR A 228 -6.03 2.70 -8.21
CA TYR A 228 -5.03 2.12 -9.10
C TYR A 228 -3.95 1.41 -8.29
N ARG A 229 -3.38 0.37 -8.89
CA ARG A 229 -2.16 -0.28 -8.40
C ARG A 229 -1.03 -0.11 -9.40
N VAL A 230 0.19 -0.08 -8.87
CA VAL A 230 1.39 0.03 -9.71
C VAL A 230 1.94 -1.35 -10.00
N VAL A 231 2.01 -1.70 -11.28
CA VAL A 231 2.65 -2.93 -11.75
C VAL A 231 3.76 -2.53 -12.69
N ARG A 232 5.01 -2.64 -12.23
CA ARG A 232 6.19 -2.12 -12.93
C ARG A 232 5.99 -0.63 -13.24
N SER A 233 5.92 -0.26 -14.51
CA SER A 233 5.72 1.12 -14.97
C SER A 233 4.29 1.46 -15.39
N LEU A 234 3.31 0.62 -15.04
CA LEU A 234 1.91 0.78 -15.43
C LEU A 234 1.01 1.12 -14.25
N ALA A 235 0.07 2.03 -14.47
CA ALA A 235 -1.11 2.19 -13.61
C ALA A 235 -2.15 1.13 -14.02
N VAL A 236 -2.55 0.28 -13.08
CA VAL A 236 -3.52 -0.79 -13.33
C VAL A 236 -4.76 -0.51 -12.49
N LEU A 237 -5.89 -0.28 -13.17
CA LEU A 237 -7.17 0.07 -12.53
C LEU A 237 -7.98 -1.18 -12.13
N CYS A 238 -7.35 -2.35 -12.18
CA CYS A 238 -8.02 -3.61 -11.93
C CYS A 238 -8.18 -3.85 -10.42
N PRO A 239 -9.42 -4.00 -9.91
CA PRO A 239 -9.66 -4.40 -8.51
C PRO A 239 -9.32 -5.88 -8.26
N GLY A 240 -9.09 -6.66 -9.32
CA GLY A 240 -8.66 -8.05 -9.24
C GLY A 240 -7.20 -8.21 -8.79
N THR A 241 -6.81 -9.45 -8.49
CA THR A 241 -5.46 -9.77 -8.01
C THR A 241 -4.47 -9.98 -9.15
N VAL A 242 -3.37 -9.23 -9.15
CA VAL A 242 -2.34 -9.28 -10.19
C VAL A 242 -1.46 -10.50 -9.96
N HIS A 243 -1.26 -11.28 -11.03
CA HIS A 243 -0.39 -12.45 -11.00
C HIS A 243 1.07 -12.05 -10.68
N PRO A 244 1.85 -12.86 -9.93
CA PRO A 244 3.22 -12.52 -9.55
C PRO A 244 4.16 -12.15 -10.70
N SER A 245 3.91 -12.68 -11.91
CA SER A 245 4.67 -12.29 -13.11
C SER A 245 4.43 -10.84 -13.57
N GLY A 246 3.37 -10.18 -13.09
CA GLY A 246 2.94 -8.84 -13.51
C GLY A 246 2.34 -8.79 -14.92
N ARG A 247 2.00 -9.95 -15.51
CA ARG A 247 1.54 -10.04 -16.91
C ARG A 247 0.02 -9.98 -17.08
N PHE A 248 -0.71 -10.46 -16.07
CA PHE A 248 -2.18 -10.53 -16.09
C PHE A 248 -2.76 -10.38 -14.67
N ALA A 249 -4.05 -10.14 -14.57
CA ALA A 249 -4.81 -10.12 -13.33
C ALA A 249 -5.96 -11.13 -13.39
N ALA A 250 -6.32 -11.70 -12.24
CA ALA A 250 -7.55 -12.46 -12.07
C ALA A 250 -8.61 -11.54 -11.46
N SER A 251 -9.67 -11.25 -12.21
CA SER A 251 -10.75 -10.38 -11.77
C SER A 251 -12.08 -11.14 -11.66
N PRO A 252 -12.90 -10.88 -10.63
CA PRO A 252 -14.18 -11.58 -10.48
C PRO A 252 -15.06 -11.35 -11.72
N ARG A 253 -15.74 -12.40 -12.21
CA ARG A 253 -16.63 -12.30 -13.38
C ARG A 253 -17.69 -13.40 -13.36
N GLY A 254 -18.91 -13.07 -13.76
CA GLY A 254 -19.92 -14.10 -14.04
C GLY A 254 -19.53 -14.86 -15.31
N VAL A 255 -19.44 -16.19 -15.22
CA VAL A 255 -19.05 -17.06 -16.33
C VAL A 255 -20.29 -17.83 -16.79
N ALA A 256 -20.67 -17.65 -18.05
CA ALA A 256 -21.78 -18.38 -18.64
C ALA A 256 -21.41 -19.87 -18.77
N GLN A 257 -22.28 -20.74 -18.28
CA GLN A 257 -22.18 -22.19 -18.39
C GLN A 257 -23.51 -22.71 -18.94
N TRP A 258 -23.59 -22.85 -20.27
CA TRP A 258 -24.80 -23.25 -20.99
C TRP A 258 -25.99 -22.33 -20.72
N LEU A 259 -26.94 -22.77 -19.89
CA LEU A 259 -28.17 -22.05 -19.54
C LEU A 259 -28.08 -21.33 -18.19
N SER A 260 -26.94 -21.42 -17.48
CA SER A 260 -26.73 -20.74 -16.19
C SER A 260 -25.49 -19.85 -16.22
N SER A 261 -25.34 -19.01 -15.19
CA SER A 261 -24.12 -18.25 -14.91
C SER A 261 -23.63 -18.65 -13.52
N VAL A 262 -22.33 -18.86 -13.38
CA VAL A 262 -21.67 -19.12 -12.09
C VAL A 262 -20.68 -17.99 -11.80
N GLN A 263 -20.42 -17.69 -10.52
CA GLN A 263 -19.43 -16.68 -10.19
C GLN A 263 -18.03 -17.27 -10.31
N GLY A 264 -17.28 -16.86 -11.33
CA GLY A 264 -15.90 -17.25 -11.53
C GLY A 264 -15.00 -16.03 -11.63
N PHE A 265 -13.99 -16.14 -12.48
CA PHE A 265 -13.07 -15.05 -12.75
C PHE A 265 -12.64 -15.03 -14.21
N GLN A 266 -12.10 -13.90 -14.64
CA GLN A 266 -11.47 -13.75 -15.94
C GLN A 266 -9.98 -13.44 -15.77
N LEU A 267 -9.17 -13.91 -16.72
CA LEU A 267 -7.75 -13.60 -16.80
C LEU A 267 -7.54 -12.44 -17.77
N ASP A 268 -7.24 -11.26 -17.21
CA ASP A 268 -7.06 -10.02 -17.95
C ASP A 268 -5.59 -9.71 -18.15
N LEU A 269 -5.13 -9.67 -19.40
CA LEU A 269 -3.77 -9.25 -19.73
C LEU A 269 -3.56 -7.77 -19.44
N LEU A 270 -2.36 -7.42 -18.95
CA LEU A 270 -1.93 -6.04 -18.72
C LEU A 270 -1.23 -5.42 -19.96
N ALA A 271 -1.31 -6.08 -21.11
CA ALA A 271 -0.61 -5.68 -22.32
C ALA A 271 -1.24 -4.47 -23.01
N ASP A 272 -2.58 -4.40 -23.03
CA ASP A 272 -3.33 -3.32 -23.66
C ASP A 272 -3.30 -2.05 -22.82
N ARG A 273 -2.92 -0.93 -23.45
CA ARG A 273 -2.57 0.30 -22.74
C ARG A 273 -3.09 1.55 -23.45
N VAL A 274 -3.38 2.56 -22.64
CA VAL A 274 -3.74 3.91 -23.08
C VAL A 274 -3.02 4.95 -22.24
N ASP A 275 -2.86 6.16 -22.79
CA ASP A 275 -2.21 7.25 -22.05
C ASP A 275 -3.21 8.01 -21.15
N ARG A 276 -4.49 8.05 -21.53
CA ARG A 276 -5.58 8.64 -20.74
C ARG A 276 -6.77 7.72 -20.65
N TYR A 277 -7.53 7.85 -19.58
CA TYR A 277 -8.78 7.09 -19.43
C TYR A 277 -9.77 7.36 -20.58
N ALA A 278 -9.87 8.61 -21.04
CA ALA A 278 -10.72 8.99 -22.18
C ALA A 278 -10.28 8.38 -23.52
N ASP A 279 -9.05 7.86 -23.63
CA ASP A 279 -8.56 7.18 -24.84
C ASP A 279 -8.92 5.67 -24.84
N ALA A 280 -9.55 5.16 -23.77
CA ALA A 280 -9.96 3.77 -23.69
C ALA A 280 -11.08 3.43 -24.71
N PRO A 281 -11.01 2.28 -25.38
CA PRO A 281 -12.01 1.88 -26.36
C PRO A 281 -13.35 1.55 -25.70
N ASP A 282 -14.44 1.68 -26.46
CA ASP A 282 -15.80 1.32 -26.01
C ASP A 282 -15.95 -0.19 -25.75
N HIS A 283 -15.11 -1.01 -26.38
CA HIS A 283 -15.11 -2.47 -26.27
C HIS A 283 -13.70 -2.99 -26.02
N LEU A 284 -13.58 -3.96 -25.11
CA LEU A 284 -12.31 -4.62 -24.81
C LEU A 284 -12.14 -5.89 -25.64
N PRO A 285 -10.89 -6.33 -25.86
CA PRO A 285 -10.64 -7.62 -26.48
C PRO A 285 -11.12 -8.76 -25.58
N PHE A 286 -11.36 -9.92 -26.20
CA PHE A 286 -11.80 -11.12 -25.50
C PHE A 286 -10.75 -11.63 -24.51
N ARG A 287 -11.23 -12.34 -23.48
CA ARG A 287 -10.45 -12.79 -22.32
C ARG A 287 -10.84 -14.21 -21.95
N MET A 288 -9.92 -14.92 -21.32
CA MET A 288 -10.16 -16.27 -20.81
C MET A 288 -11.00 -16.20 -19.54
N GLN A 289 -12.19 -16.81 -19.57
CA GLN A 289 -13.05 -16.98 -18.41
C GLN A 289 -12.77 -18.33 -17.73
N VAL A 290 -12.79 -18.35 -16.40
CA VAL A 290 -12.49 -19.54 -15.62
C VAL A 290 -13.61 -19.79 -14.63
N ALA A 291 -14.26 -20.95 -14.78
CA ALA A 291 -15.23 -21.46 -13.82
C ALA A 291 -14.58 -22.52 -12.93
N VAL A 292 -15.02 -22.60 -11.67
CA VAL A 292 -14.44 -23.53 -10.69
C VAL A 292 -15.38 -24.71 -10.41
N ARG A 293 -14.82 -25.92 -10.42
CA ARG A 293 -15.50 -27.18 -10.13
C ARG A 293 -15.09 -27.75 -8.79
N ASP A 294 -16.07 -28.27 -8.07
CA ASP A 294 -15.87 -29.09 -6.88
C ASP A 294 -16.65 -30.40 -7.06
N GLY A 295 -15.92 -31.48 -7.36
CA GLY A 295 -16.55 -32.71 -7.88
C GLY A 295 -17.37 -32.43 -9.15
N ASP A 296 -18.67 -32.77 -9.08
CA ASP A 296 -19.65 -32.57 -10.16
C ASP A 296 -20.39 -31.23 -10.07
N ASP A 297 -20.14 -30.46 -9.02
CA ASP A 297 -20.81 -29.18 -8.76
C ASP A 297 -19.94 -27.98 -9.19
N TRP A 298 -20.60 -26.84 -9.37
CA TRP A 298 -19.94 -25.56 -9.56
C TRP A 298 -19.74 -24.88 -8.22
N ARG A 299 -18.56 -24.27 -8.03
CA ARG A 299 -18.24 -23.51 -6.83
C ARG A 299 -17.93 -22.07 -7.22
N ASP A 300 -18.56 -21.13 -6.53
CA ASP A 300 -18.31 -19.71 -6.76
C ASP A 300 -16.89 -19.35 -6.33
N CYS A 301 -16.16 -18.59 -7.14
CA CYS A 301 -14.83 -18.08 -6.83
C CYS A 301 -14.78 -16.57 -7.05
N THR A 302 -14.55 -15.83 -5.96
CA THR A 302 -14.06 -14.46 -5.99
C THR A 302 -12.55 -14.48 -5.71
N PRO A 303 -11.68 -14.09 -6.66
CA PRO A 303 -10.24 -14.05 -6.45
C PRO A 303 -9.86 -13.16 -5.26
N VAL A 304 -9.08 -13.71 -4.32
CA VAL A 304 -8.54 -12.98 -3.17
C VAL A 304 -7.08 -12.60 -3.44
N THR A 305 -6.19 -13.58 -3.60
CA THR A 305 -4.79 -13.34 -3.92
C THR A 305 -4.10 -14.56 -4.52
N TRP A 306 -3.01 -14.34 -5.24
CA TRP A 306 -2.10 -15.39 -5.69
C TRP A 306 -1.20 -15.85 -4.54
N ILE A 307 -1.25 -17.14 -4.20
CA ILE A 307 -0.35 -17.74 -3.20
C ILE A 307 1.03 -17.93 -3.83
N ASN A 308 1.06 -18.38 -5.08
CA ASN A 308 2.26 -18.53 -5.90
C ASN A 308 1.90 -18.35 -7.39
N ALA A 309 2.77 -18.76 -8.31
CA ALA A 309 2.56 -18.60 -9.75
C ALA A 309 1.45 -19.48 -10.36
N THR A 310 0.88 -20.41 -9.61
CA THR A 310 -0.18 -21.30 -10.12
C THR A 310 -1.38 -21.39 -9.19
N ASP A 311 -1.20 -21.10 -7.91
CA ASP A 311 -2.24 -21.27 -6.91
C ASP A 311 -2.91 -19.93 -6.61
N LEU A 312 -4.21 -19.85 -6.91
CA LEU A 312 -5.06 -18.71 -6.61
C LEU A 312 -5.96 -19.03 -5.41
N LEU A 313 -5.98 -18.15 -4.42
CA LEU A 313 -6.93 -18.20 -3.30
C LEU A 313 -8.26 -17.59 -3.76
N CYS A 314 -9.34 -18.35 -3.61
CA CYS A 314 -10.72 -17.95 -3.86
C CYS A 314 -11.48 -17.81 -2.53
N ALA A 315 -12.37 -16.82 -2.48
CA ALA A 315 -13.48 -16.79 -1.53
C ALA A 315 -14.74 -17.31 -2.24
N GLY A 316 -15.41 -18.29 -1.62
CA GLY A 316 -16.70 -18.80 -2.09
C GLY A 316 -17.88 -18.03 -1.53
N ALA A 317 -19.08 -18.34 -2.03
CA ALA A 317 -20.31 -17.67 -1.63
C ALA A 317 -20.79 -18.04 -0.21
N SER A 318 -20.25 -19.11 0.39
CA SER A 318 -20.66 -19.63 1.69
C SER A 318 -19.63 -19.32 2.79
N ASN A 319 -18.94 -18.18 2.67
CA ASN A 319 -17.85 -17.76 3.56
C ASN A 319 -16.69 -18.77 3.67
N ASP A 320 -16.56 -19.64 2.68
CA ASP A 320 -15.49 -20.61 2.54
C ASP A 320 -14.29 -20.02 1.79
N TYR A 321 -13.11 -20.60 2.04
CA TYR A 321 -11.87 -20.25 1.35
C TYR A 321 -11.18 -21.49 0.84
N TYR A 322 -10.75 -21.45 -0.41
CA TYR A 322 -10.10 -22.60 -1.05
C TYR A 322 -9.14 -22.13 -2.14
N THR A 323 -8.30 -23.04 -2.60
CA THR A 323 -7.33 -22.77 -3.66
C THR A 323 -7.72 -23.48 -4.94
N VAL A 324 -7.39 -22.86 -6.07
CA VAL A 324 -7.47 -23.47 -7.40
C VAL A 324 -6.11 -23.39 -8.08
N ALA A 325 -5.80 -24.43 -8.87
CA ALA A 325 -4.62 -24.41 -9.73
C ALA A 325 -5.00 -23.78 -11.08
N VAL A 326 -4.36 -22.67 -11.41
CA VAL A 326 -4.52 -21.94 -12.67
C VAL A 326 -3.21 -21.99 -13.42
N ASP A 327 -3.24 -22.50 -14.65
CA ASP A 327 -2.09 -22.44 -15.55
C ASP A 327 -1.94 -21.00 -16.09
N PRO A 328 -0.80 -20.32 -15.85
CA PRO A 328 -0.54 -18.98 -16.39
C PRO A 328 -0.59 -18.89 -17.92
N ALA A 329 -0.42 -20.01 -18.64
CA ALA A 329 -0.54 -20.07 -20.09
C ALA A 329 -1.97 -19.78 -20.59
N LEU A 330 -2.98 -19.93 -19.73
CA LEU A 330 -4.38 -19.61 -20.05
C LEU A 330 -4.61 -18.10 -20.29
N ALA A 331 -3.76 -17.24 -19.75
CA ALA A 331 -3.81 -15.80 -19.99
C ALA A 331 -3.17 -15.47 -21.35
N ARG A 332 -3.99 -15.44 -22.40
CA ARG A 332 -3.61 -15.26 -23.81
C ARG A 332 -4.25 -14.02 -24.44
N ASP A 333 -3.62 -13.49 -25.49
CA ASP A 333 -4.03 -12.33 -26.28
C ASP A 333 -4.59 -12.71 -27.66
N ASP A 334 -4.58 -13.99 -28.01
CA ASP A 334 -4.97 -14.52 -29.32
C ASP A 334 -6.46 -14.90 -29.44
N LEU A 335 -7.29 -14.51 -28.46
CA LEU A 335 -8.70 -14.87 -28.42
C LEU A 335 -9.53 -13.99 -29.37
N ASP A 336 -10.20 -14.63 -30.33
CA ASP A 336 -11.11 -14.02 -31.29
C ASP A 336 -12.58 -14.02 -30.82
N HIS A 337 -12.89 -14.73 -29.73
CA HIS A 337 -14.18 -14.73 -29.04
C HIS A 337 -14.01 -15.03 -27.55
N ALA A 338 -15.08 -14.84 -26.75
CA ALA A 338 -15.06 -15.19 -25.34
C ALA A 338 -14.91 -16.71 -25.19
N ASP A 339 -13.79 -17.12 -24.60
CA ASP A 339 -13.48 -18.51 -24.32
C ASP A 339 -13.59 -18.78 -22.81
N SER A 340 -13.93 -20.02 -22.45
CA SER A 340 -14.06 -20.42 -21.05
C SER A 340 -13.44 -21.78 -20.78
N THR A 341 -12.79 -21.89 -19.63
CA THR A 341 -12.23 -23.15 -19.13
C THR A 341 -12.70 -23.44 -17.72
N LYS A 342 -12.39 -24.66 -17.25
CA LYS A 342 -12.78 -25.17 -15.95
C LYS A 342 -11.54 -25.58 -15.18
N VAL A 343 -11.44 -25.14 -13.94
CA VAL A 343 -10.42 -25.58 -12.98
C VAL A 343 -11.09 -26.27 -11.80
N LYS A 344 -10.38 -27.19 -11.15
CA LYS A 344 -10.90 -27.87 -9.96
C LYS A 344 -10.39 -27.18 -8.69
N VAL A 345 -11.18 -27.27 -7.63
CA VAL A 345 -10.69 -27.01 -6.27
C VAL A 345 -9.48 -27.90 -6.01
N LYS A 346 -8.36 -27.27 -5.64
CA LYS A 346 -7.10 -27.95 -5.32
C LYS A 346 -7.06 -28.37 -3.86
N ALA A 347 -7.38 -27.44 -2.96
CA ALA A 347 -7.41 -27.67 -1.53
C ALA A 347 -8.34 -26.69 -0.82
N GLU A 348 -9.07 -27.18 0.17
CA GLU A 348 -9.89 -26.37 1.07
C GLU A 348 -9.00 -25.74 2.16
N ILE A 349 -9.10 -24.42 2.33
CA ILE A 349 -8.34 -23.65 3.33
C ILE A 349 -9.19 -23.43 4.59
N ALA A 350 -10.43 -23.03 4.38
CA ALA A 350 -11.44 -22.86 5.42
C ALA A 350 -12.78 -23.36 4.89
N PRO A 351 -13.46 -24.29 5.59
CA PRO A 351 -14.73 -24.81 5.15
C PRO A 351 -15.84 -23.76 5.26
N ALA A 352 -16.96 -24.04 4.57
CA ALA A 352 -18.15 -23.20 4.63
C ALA A 352 -18.63 -23.01 6.06
N THR A 353 -19.12 -21.80 6.36
CA THR A 353 -19.58 -21.43 7.69
C THR A 353 -20.74 -20.44 7.63
N GLU A 354 -21.69 -20.61 8.55
CA GLU A 354 -22.77 -19.65 8.78
C GLU A 354 -22.28 -18.43 9.60
N THR A 355 -21.07 -18.51 10.17
CA THR A 355 -20.48 -17.40 10.93
C THR A 355 -20.10 -16.27 9.97
N SER A 356 -20.59 -15.07 10.25
CA SER A 356 -20.26 -13.89 9.46
C SER A 356 -18.74 -13.62 9.46
N ILE A 357 -18.19 -13.34 8.29
CA ILE A 357 -16.78 -12.92 8.13
C ILE A 357 -16.75 -11.40 8.14
N ILE A 358 -16.07 -10.83 9.14
CA ILE A 358 -15.88 -9.38 9.26
C ILE A 358 -14.83 -8.91 8.25
N SER A 359 -13.69 -9.59 8.24
CA SER A 359 -12.58 -9.27 7.33
C SER A 359 -11.59 -10.43 7.26
N VAL A 360 -10.76 -10.41 6.21
CA VAL A 360 -9.65 -11.35 6.03
C VAL A 360 -8.39 -10.61 5.61
N ALA A 361 -7.25 -11.19 5.94
CA ALA A 361 -5.96 -10.75 5.45
C ALA A 361 -5.04 -11.94 5.20
N VAL A 362 -4.15 -11.81 4.22
CA VAL A 362 -3.05 -12.74 4.01
C VAL A 362 -1.81 -12.21 4.72
N SER A 363 -1.08 -13.09 5.41
CA SER A 363 0.18 -12.74 6.06
C SER A 363 1.21 -12.28 5.02
N GLY A 364 2.14 -11.40 5.40
CA GLY A 364 3.12 -10.83 4.45
C GLY A 364 4.03 -11.88 3.80
N ASP A 365 4.21 -13.04 4.44
CA ASP A 365 4.93 -14.19 3.91
C ASP A 365 4.08 -15.14 3.04
N ARG A 366 2.78 -14.83 2.88
CA ARG A 366 1.76 -15.59 2.14
C ARG A 366 1.58 -17.04 2.60
N ARG A 367 1.92 -17.35 3.85
CA ARG A 367 1.76 -18.69 4.41
C ARG A 367 0.44 -18.90 5.12
N SER A 368 -0.23 -17.83 5.53
CA SER A 368 -1.44 -17.90 6.34
C SER A 368 -2.52 -16.95 5.84
N LEU A 369 -3.76 -17.41 5.93
CA LEU A 369 -4.96 -16.57 5.90
C LEU A 369 -5.40 -16.30 7.33
N ILE A 370 -5.55 -15.03 7.69
CA ILE A 370 -6.11 -14.58 8.96
C ILE A 370 -7.57 -14.19 8.71
N ILE A 371 -8.47 -14.77 9.48
CA ILE A 371 -9.92 -14.61 9.33
C ILE A 371 -10.47 -14.03 10.63
N ALA A 372 -11.12 -12.88 10.54
CA ALA A 372 -11.94 -12.33 11.63
C ALA A 372 -13.39 -12.72 11.39
N ALA A 373 -13.96 -13.52 12.29
CA ALA A 373 -15.31 -14.04 12.15
C ALA A 373 -16.12 -13.92 13.45
N GLY A 374 -17.43 -13.68 13.31
CA GLY A 374 -18.39 -13.50 14.39
C GLY A 374 -19.00 -12.10 14.40
N ASP A 375 -19.73 -11.79 15.48
CA ASP A 375 -20.35 -10.47 15.67
C ASP A 375 -19.35 -9.49 16.29
N ALA A 376 -19.54 -8.18 16.08
CA ALA A 376 -18.60 -7.15 16.52
C ALA A 376 -18.19 -7.22 18.02
N GLY A 377 -19.04 -7.79 18.88
CA GLY A 377 -18.77 -7.97 20.32
C GLY A 377 -18.09 -9.30 20.71
N THR A 378 -18.18 -10.33 19.88
CA THR A 378 -17.76 -11.72 20.18
C THR A 378 -16.78 -12.29 19.16
N ALA A 379 -16.41 -11.48 18.15
CA ALA A 379 -15.59 -11.91 17.05
C ALA A 379 -14.23 -12.46 17.50
N LYS A 380 -13.86 -13.53 16.81
CA LYS A 380 -12.63 -14.28 17.01
C LYS A 380 -11.77 -14.22 15.77
N LEU A 381 -10.49 -14.42 15.99
CA LEU A 381 -9.49 -14.51 14.96
C LEU A 381 -9.10 -15.96 14.77
N TYR A 382 -9.02 -16.36 13.51
CA TYR A 382 -8.63 -17.68 13.08
C TYR A 382 -7.45 -17.56 12.13
N ARG A 383 -6.57 -18.57 12.16
CA ARG A 383 -5.48 -18.73 11.20
C ARG A 383 -5.67 -20.02 10.43
N ALA A 384 -5.65 -19.93 9.11
CA ALA A 384 -5.60 -21.09 8.22
C ALA A 384 -4.29 -21.11 7.44
N GLY A 385 -3.65 -22.27 7.34
CA GLY A 385 -2.43 -22.45 6.55
C GLY A 385 -2.73 -22.52 5.05
N LEU A 386 -2.01 -21.74 4.24
CA LEU A 386 -2.20 -21.69 2.79
C LEU A 386 -1.43 -22.79 2.04
N LEU A 387 -0.26 -23.19 2.55
CA LEU A 387 0.60 -24.20 1.91
C LEU A 387 0.37 -25.62 2.43
N ASN A 388 -0.03 -25.74 3.70
CA ASN A 388 -0.37 -27.01 4.34
C ASN A 388 -1.74 -26.85 5.01
N PRO A 389 -2.84 -26.98 4.25
CA PRO A 389 -4.17 -26.74 4.77
C PRO A 389 -4.56 -27.82 5.79
N GLY A 390 -5.14 -27.39 6.91
CA GLY A 390 -5.63 -28.27 7.98
C GLY A 390 -6.88 -27.71 8.67
N GLY A 391 -7.55 -26.75 8.02
CA GLY A 391 -8.64 -25.96 8.58
C GLY A 391 -8.18 -24.76 9.42
N PRO A 392 -9.10 -23.84 9.75
CA PRO A 392 -8.80 -22.67 10.58
C PRO A 392 -8.62 -23.04 12.05
N VAL A 393 -7.59 -22.49 12.69
CA VAL A 393 -7.33 -22.62 14.13
C VAL A 393 -7.59 -21.28 14.81
N GLU A 394 -8.38 -21.26 15.89
CA GLU A 394 -8.60 -20.06 16.71
C GLU A 394 -7.28 -19.58 17.32
N ILE A 395 -6.93 -18.31 17.09
CA ILE A 395 -5.72 -17.68 17.62
C ILE A 395 -6.00 -16.66 18.73
N GLY A 396 -7.27 -16.29 18.94
CA GLY A 396 -7.71 -15.45 20.04
C GLY A 396 -8.91 -14.56 19.69
N PRO A 397 -9.43 -13.76 20.64
CA PRO A 397 -10.43 -12.74 20.36
C PRO A 397 -9.83 -11.55 19.62
N ILE A 398 -10.68 -10.73 18.97
CA ILE A 398 -10.26 -9.40 18.53
C ILE A 398 -9.87 -8.56 19.78
N PRO A 399 -8.65 -7.99 19.83
CA PRO A 399 -8.20 -7.18 20.96
C PRO A 399 -9.16 -6.03 21.24
N ALA A 400 -9.50 -5.83 22.51
CA ALA A 400 -10.58 -4.93 22.93
C ALA A 400 -10.35 -3.49 22.46
N GLU A 401 -9.09 -3.06 22.41
CA GLU A 401 -8.67 -1.72 22.00
C GLU A 401 -8.89 -1.38 20.51
N VAL A 402 -9.09 -2.38 19.63
CA VAL A 402 -9.19 -2.18 18.17
C VAL A 402 -10.55 -2.60 17.62
N ARG A 403 -11.54 -2.90 18.48
CA ARG A 403 -12.84 -3.42 18.05
C ARG A 403 -13.65 -2.41 17.23
N GLU A 404 -13.54 -1.13 17.53
CA GLU A 404 -14.29 -0.09 16.84
C GLU A 404 -13.75 0.12 15.42
N GLY A 405 -14.59 -0.17 14.42
CA GLY A 405 -14.21 -0.07 13.01
C GLY A 405 -13.12 -1.07 12.59
N PHE A 406 -13.01 -2.21 13.29
CA PHE A 406 -12.00 -3.22 13.02
C PHE A 406 -12.01 -3.68 11.55
N THR A 407 -10.83 -3.69 10.92
CA THR A 407 -10.63 -4.33 9.61
C THR A 407 -9.20 -4.86 9.52
N LEU A 408 -9.07 -6.10 9.03
CA LEU A 408 -7.79 -6.68 8.67
C LEU A 408 -7.30 -6.10 7.33
N HIS A 409 -6.03 -5.70 7.27
CA HIS A 409 -5.34 -5.37 6.03
C HIS A 409 -4.24 -6.39 5.77
N SER A 410 -4.17 -6.86 4.52
CA SER A 410 -3.09 -7.74 4.09
C SER A 410 -1.77 -6.99 4.18
N GLY A 411 -0.76 -7.60 4.79
CA GLY A 411 0.59 -7.08 4.83
C GLY A 411 1.32 -7.29 3.50
N ASP A 412 0.61 -7.12 2.37
CA ASP A 412 1.22 -7.26 1.05
C ASP A 412 2.32 -6.20 0.94
N ARG A 413 3.57 -6.66 1.05
CA ARG A 413 4.70 -6.00 0.40
C ARG A 413 4.38 -6.09 -1.08
N ALA A 414 3.61 -5.13 -1.57
CA ALA A 414 3.10 -5.17 -2.92
C ALA A 414 4.26 -5.47 -3.90
N GLY A 415 4.05 -6.39 -4.83
CA GLY A 415 4.93 -6.61 -5.98
C GLY A 415 6.44 -6.76 -5.71
N GLY A 416 6.87 -7.76 -4.95
CA GLY A 416 8.21 -8.32 -5.10
C GLY A 416 8.32 -9.04 -6.45
N ALA A 417 8.52 -8.30 -7.55
CA ALA A 417 9.01 -8.86 -8.79
C ALA A 417 10.50 -9.18 -8.59
N GLY A 418 10.82 -10.48 -8.60
CA GLY A 418 12.19 -10.93 -8.87
C GLY A 418 12.60 -10.69 -10.31
#